data_AF-A0A4P5QVB1-F1
#
_entry.id   AF-A0A4P5QVB1-F1
#
_cell.length_a   1.000
_cell.length_b   1.000
_cell.length_c   1.000
_cell.angle_alpha   90.00
_cell.angle_beta   90.00
_cell.angle_gamma   90.00
#
_symmetry.space_group_name_H-M   'P 1'
#
loop_
_entity.id
_entity.type
_entity.pdbx_description
1 polymer ?
#
loop_
_entity_poly.entity_id
_entity_poly.type
_entity_poly.pdbx_seq_one_letter_code
_entity_poly.pdbx_strand_id
1 'polypeptide(L)'
;MNPNHGPSIDPSREKRLLAALRNHPQLFERIEAIAALSQAQHPAPLTADQVEELLVEELRKLGNQTMEHWAIETEERLAQQLQAGTDGARLRKKNS
;
A
#
# COMPACT_ATOMS: atom_id res chain seq x y z
N MET A 1 -19.25 -33.96 10.12
CA MET A 1 -18.33 -33.10 9.33
C MET A 1 -18.52 -31.68 9.81
N ASN A 2 -17.54 -31.11 10.52
CA ASN A 2 -17.60 -29.70 10.93
C ASN A 2 -17.15 -28.84 9.74
N PRO A 3 -17.95 -27.87 9.27
CA PRO A 3 -17.47 -26.90 8.30
C PRO A 3 -16.38 -26.06 8.98
N ASN A 4 -15.15 -26.21 8.47
CA ASN A 4 -14.01 -25.38 8.83
C ASN A 4 -14.32 -23.95 8.41
N HIS A 5 -14.88 -23.14 9.31
CA HIS A 5 -15.03 -21.72 9.09
C HIS A 5 -13.64 -21.11 9.26
N GLY A 6 -12.95 -20.87 8.13
CA GLY A 6 -11.75 -20.05 8.13
C GLY A 6 -11.99 -18.69 8.82
N PRO A 7 -10.93 -17.96 9.19
CA PRO A 7 -11.08 -16.70 9.91
C PRO A 7 -12.01 -15.76 9.14
N SER A 8 -13.16 -15.43 9.74
CA SER A 8 -14.10 -14.47 9.18
C SER A 8 -13.51 -13.07 9.29
N ILE A 9 -13.45 -12.34 8.19
CA ILE A 9 -13.02 -10.94 8.18
C ILE A 9 -14.15 -10.09 8.78
N ASP A 10 -13.82 -9.19 9.71
CA ASP A 10 -14.77 -8.18 10.20
C ASP A 10 -15.19 -7.24 9.05
N PRO A 11 -16.49 -7.11 8.73
CA PRO A 11 -16.98 -6.26 7.64
C PRO A 11 -16.53 -4.79 7.76
N SER A 12 -16.34 -4.29 8.97
CA SER A 12 -15.88 -2.92 9.20
C SER A 12 -14.41 -2.77 8.82
N ARG A 13 -13.60 -3.79 9.12
CA ARG A 13 -12.18 -3.85 8.73
C ARG A 13 -12.03 -3.97 7.21
N GLU A 14 -12.85 -4.81 6.58
CA GLU A 14 -12.88 -4.96 5.11
C GLU A 14 -13.18 -3.63 4.42
N LYS A 15 -14.23 -2.92 4.85
CA LYS A 15 -14.61 -1.62 4.27
C LYS A 15 -13.49 -0.58 4.38
N ARG A 16 -12.79 -0.52 5.52
CA ARG A 16 -11.65 0.39 5.70
C ARG A 16 -10.50 0.06 4.77
N LEU A 17 -10.17 -1.22 4.61
CA LEU A 17 -9.13 -1.66 3.69
C LEU A 17 -9.50 -1.29 2.25
N LEU A 18 -10.71 -1.61 1.79
CA LEU A 18 -11.16 -1.29 0.44
C LEU A 18 -11.18 0.21 0.18
N ALA A 19 -11.57 1.03 1.17
CA ALA A 19 -11.50 2.48 1.05
C ALA A 19 -10.05 2.98 0.90
N ALA A 20 -9.10 2.41 1.66
CA ALA A 20 -7.68 2.75 1.51
C ALA A 20 -7.16 2.36 0.12
N LEU A 21 -7.46 1.16 -0.36
CA LEU A 21 -7.00 0.71 -1.68
C LEU A 21 -7.59 1.53 -2.84
N ARG A 22 -8.81 2.05 -2.71
CA ARG A 22 -9.40 2.97 -3.71
C ARG A 22 -8.60 4.27 -3.88
N ASN A 23 -7.93 4.73 -2.82
CA ASN A 23 -7.08 5.92 -2.87
C ASN A 23 -5.68 5.60 -3.43
N HIS A 24 -5.32 4.33 -3.54
CA HIS A 24 -4.02 3.85 -4.04
C HIS A 24 -4.24 2.76 -5.12
N PRO A 25 -4.69 3.12 -6.34
CA PRO A 25 -5.06 2.14 -7.37
C PRO A 25 -3.91 1.18 -7.74
N GLN A 26 -2.67 1.67 -7.70
CA GLN A 26 -1.47 0.85 -7.94
C GLN A 26 -1.31 -0.26 -6.88
N LEU A 27 -1.63 0.04 -5.62
CA LEU A 27 -1.61 -0.92 -4.52
C LEU A 27 -2.72 -1.96 -4.67
N PHE A 28 -3.90 -1.53 -5.15
CA PHE A 28 -5.02 -2.42 -5.45
C PHE A 28 -4.64 -3.46 -6.50
N GLU A 29 -4.05 -3.03 -7.64
CA GLU A 29 -3.63 -3.93 -8.73
C GLU A 29 -2.65 -5.01 -8.25
N ARG A 30 -1.69 -4.66 -7.39
CA ARG A 30 -0.70 -5.63 -6.86
C ARG A 30 -1.35 -6.66 -5.94
N ILE A 31 -2.22 -6.22 -5.03
CA ILE A 31 -2.93 -7.13 -4.13
C ILE A 31 -3.85 -8.05 -4.92
N GLU A 32 -4.51 -7.55 -5.96
CA GLU A 32 -5.32 -8.35 -6.87
C GLU A 32 -4.48 -9.42 -7.61
N ALA A 33 -3.30 -9.05 -8.13
CA ALA A 33 -2.39 -9.99 -8.78
C ALA A 33 -1.93 -11.11 -7.82
N ILE A 34 -1.55 -10.75 -6.59
CA ILE A 34 -1.18 -11.73 -5.54
C ILE A 34 -2.36 -12.66 -5.20
N ALA A 35 -3.57 -12.10 -5.09
CA ALA A 35 -4.78 -12.88 -4.83
C ALA A 35 -5.18 -13.79 -6.00
N ALA A 36 -4.90 -13.40 -7.25
CA ALA A 36 -5.14 -14.24 -8.42
C ALA A 36 -4.22 -15.47 -8.45
N LEU A 37 -2.94 -15.29 -8.07
CA LEU A 37 -1.96 -16.38 -7.96
C LEU A 37 -2.36 -17.41 -6.91
N SER A 38 -2.89 -16.98 -5.76
CA SER A 38 -3.32 -17.90 -4.68
C SER A 38 -4.57 -18.70 -5.01
N GLN A 39 -5.40 -18.20 -5.92
CA GLN A 39 -6.61 -18.87 -6.40
C GLN A 39 -6.36 -19.75 -7.63
N ALA A 40 -5.10 -19.91 -8.06
CA ALA A 40 -4.72 -20.62 -9.27
C ALA A 40 -5.48 -20.14 -10.53
N GLN A 41 -5.87 -18.86 -10.59
CA GLN A 41 -6.58 -18.25 -11.71
C GLN A 41 -5.65 -17.90 -12.89
N HIS A 42 -4.58 -18.68 -13.07
CA HIS A 42 -3.61 -18.48 -14.15
C HIS A 42 -4.06 -19.25 -15.41
N PRO A 43 -3.97 -18.65 -16.62
CA PRO A 43 -4.45 -19.29 -17.85
C PRO A 43 -3.68 -20.57 -18.24
N ALA A 44 -2.51 -20.80 -17.66
CA ALA A 44 -1.71 -22.00 -17.83
C ALA A 44 -1.43 -22.65 -16.46
N PRO A 45 -1.35 -23.99 -16.38
CA PRO A 45 -0.95 -24.67 -15.15
C PRO A 45 0.49 -24.29 -14.79
N LEU A 46 0.65 -23.66 -13.64
CA LEU A 46 1.96 -23.27 -13.10
C LEU A 46 2.45 -24.34 -12.12
N THR A 47 3.76 -24.55 -12.08
CA THR A 47 4.40 -25.31 -11.00
C THR A 47 4.45 -24.49 -9.73
N ALA A 48 4.68 -25.15 -8.58
CA ALA A 48 4.86 -24.46 -7.31
C ALA A 48 6.00 -23.43 -7.37
N ASP A 49 7.14 -23.80 -7.97
CA ASP A 49 8.30 -22.91 -8.12
C ASP A 49 7.97 -21.66 -8.95
N GLN A 50 7.17 -21.82 -10.01
CA GLN A 50 6.73 -20.69 -10.85
C GLN A 50 5.78 -19.76 -10.09
N VAL A 51 4.87 -20.32 -9.29
CA VAL A 51 3.99 -19.51 -8.44
C VAL A 51 4.80 -18.76 -7.39
N GLU A 52 5.80 -19.40 -6.77
CA GLU A 52 6.70 -18.76 -5.81
C GLU A 52 7.46 -17.59 -6.44
N GLU A 53 8.06 -17.79 -7.61
CA GLU A 53 8.79 -16.73 -8.33
C GLU A 53 7.90 -15.52 -8.63
N LEU A 54 6.68 -15.76 -9.13
CA LEU A 54 5.70 -14.71 -9.42
C LEU A 54 5.26 -13.97 -8.14
N LEU A 55 5.05 -14.68 -7.03
CA LEU A 55 4.69 -14.07 -5.75
C LEU A 55 5.82 -13.19 -5.21
N VAL A 56 7.07 -13.65 -5.27
CA VAL A 56 8.24 -12.88 -4.85
C VAL A 56 8.36 -11.60 -5.67
N GLU A 57 8.16 -11.68 -6.97
CA GLU A 57 8.23 -10.53 -7.86
C GLU A 57 7.13 -9.50 -7.59
N GLU A 58 5.87 -9.93 -7.39
CA GLU A 58 4.79 -9.00 -7.03
C GLU A 58 5.00 -8.36 -5.65
N LEU A 59 5.54 -9.10 -4.67
CA LEU A 59 5.92 -8.54 -3.37
C LEU A 59 7.06 -7.51 -3.48
N ARG A 60 8.03 -7.74 -4.37
CA ARG A 60 9.10 -6.77 -4.64
C ARG A 60 8.56 -5.50 -5.27
N LYS A 61 7.71 -5.61 -6.29
CA LYS A 61 7.03 -4.46 -6.93
C LYS A 61 6.21 -3.67 -5.93
N LEU A 62 5.41 -4.38 -5.11
CA LEU A 62 4.62 -3.80 -4.04
C LEU A 62 5.48 -3.00 -3.05
N GLY A 63 6.61 -3.58 -2.62
CA GLY A 63 7.58 -2.93 -1.75
C GLY A 63 8.13 -1.64 -2.36
N ASN A 64 8.57 -1.69 -3.61
CA ASN A 64 9.11 -0.53 -4.32
C ASN A 64 8.08 0.60 -4.42
N GLN A 65 6.85 0.29 -4.85
CA GLN A 65 5.77 1.28 -4.96
C GLN A 65 5.42 1.91 -3.60
N THR A 66 5.41 1.10 -2.55
CA THR A 66 5.17 1.59 -1.18
C THR A 66 6.27 2.55 -0.74
N MET A 67 7.53 2.22 -1.03
CA MET A 67 8.69 3.06 -0.68
C MET A 67 8.71 4.38 -1.45
N GLU A 68 8.37 4.36 -2.75
CA GLU A 68 8.26 5.56 -3.57
C GLU A 68 7.19 6.51 -3.03
N HIS A 69 6.00 5.98 -2.73
CA HIS A 69 4.90 6.78 -2.18
C HIS A 69 5.27 7.36 -0.81
N TRP A 70 5.90 6.55 0.04
CA TRP A 70 6.36 6.99 1.36
C TRP A 70 7.41 8.12 1.26
N ALA A 71 8.34 8.02 0.30
CA ALA A 71 9.35 9.04 0.09
C ALA A 71 8.71 10.38 -0.33
N ILE A 72 7.75 10.35 -1.27
CA ILE A 72 7.02 11.54 -1.73
C ILE A 72 6.25 12.19 -0.57
N GLU A 73 5.45 11.41 0.18
CA GLU A 73 4.69 11.96 1.32
C GLU A 73 5.61 12.54 2.40
N THR A 74 6.76 11.92 2.63
CA THR A 74 7.72 12.37 3.64
C THR A 74 8.37 13.68 3.21
N GLU A 75 8.74 13.81 1.94
CA GLU A 75 9.29 15.05 1.38
C GLU A 75 8.27 16.20 1.44
N GLU A 76 7.01 15.95 1.06
CA GLU A 76 5.93 16.94 1.13
C GLU A 76 5.69 17.41 2.57
N ARG A 77 5.63 16.48 3.53
CA ARG A 77 5.47 16.83 4.95
C ARG A 77 6.65 17.64 5.48
N LEU A 78 7.88 17.29 5.09
CA LEU A 78 9.08 18.02 5.50
C LEU A 78 9.07 19.44 4.91
N ALA A 79 8.69 19.59 3.63
CA ALA A 79 8.57 20.88 2.97
C ALA A 79 7.52 21.78 3.67
N GLN A 80 6.36 21.22 4.04
CA GLN A 80 5.33 21.94 4.79
C GLN A 80 5.83 22.39 6.18
N GLN A 81 6.56 21.55 6.89
CA GLN A 81 7.14 21.90 8.20
C GLN A 81 8.17 23.03 8.10
N LEU A 82 9.01 23.02 7.06
CA LEU A 82 9.99 24.08 6.81
C LEU A 82 9.32 25.41 6.44
N GLN A 83 8.24 25.39 5.67
CA GLN A 83 7.45 26.59 5.35
C GLN A 83 6.77 27.17 6.60
N ALA A 84 6.12 26.32 7.41
CA ALA A 84 5.50 26.75 8.66
C ALA A 84 6.51 27.34 9.67
N GLY A 85 7.73 26.79 9.74
CA GLY A 85 8.80 27.30 10.60
C GLY A 85 9.40 28.63 10.13
N THR A 86 9.42 28.88 8.81
CA THR A 86 9.94 30.14 8.24
C THR A 86 8.96 31.31 8.37
N ASP A 87 7.65 31.06 8.32
CA ASP A 87 6.64 32.09 8.56
C ASP A 87 6.61 32.57 10.02
N GLY A 88 6.83 31.67 10.99
CA GLY A 88 6.98 32.04 12.41
C GLY A 88 8.21 32.91 12.70
N ALA A 89 9.29 32.73 11.93
CA ALA A 89 10.51 33.53 12.07
C ALA A 89 10.38 34.95 11.48
N ARG A 90 9.59 35.11 10.41
CA ARG A 90 9.35 36.42 9.76
C ARG A 90 8.45 37.32 10.62
N LEU A 91 7.52 36.76 11.40
CA LEU A 91 6.66 37.55 12.29
C LEU A 91 7.43 38.20 13.46
N ARG A 92 8.52 37.58 13.95
CA ARG A 92 9.30 38.13 15.08
C ARG A 92 10.22 39.30 14.72
N LYS A 93 10.47 39.58 13.43
CA LYS A 93 11.40 40.64 13.02
C LYS A 93 10.74 41.99 12.73
N LYS A 94 9.43 42.16 12.98
CA LYS A 94 8.70 43.43 12.74
C LYS A 94 8.30 44.18 14.02
N ASN A 95 8.81 43.78 15.19
CA ASN A 95 8.69 44.54 16.45
C ASN A 95 10.09 44.72 17.09
N SER A 96 10.93 45.56 16.51
CA SER A 96 12.08 46.20 17.16
C SER A 96 12.39 47.52 16.48
#